data_AF-A0A7J6N8Q8-F1
#
_entry.id   AF-A0A7J6N8Q8-F1
#
_cell.length_a   1.000
_cell.length_b   1.000
_cell.length_c   1.000
_cell.angle_alpha   90.00
_cell.angle_beta   90.00
_cell.angle_gamma   90.00
#
_symmetry.space_group_name_H-M   'P 1'
#
loop_
_entity.id
_entity.type
_entity.pdbx_description
1 polymer ?
#
loop_
_entity_poly.entity_id
_entity_poly.type
_entity_poly.pdbx_seq_one_letter_code
_entity_poly.pdbx_strand_id
1 'polypeptide(L)'
;MRPPSGRSVLPTFRGTALKQIPHTSTNSHFGNPLTKNYVHPSSSPQPGPSPTWKPLAKFGGPLTSELPLPSTLDAEGLGHAANTAARDRVKGTSPYWQQLKDRALAIAPAMEPRDCALLLNAFSRVRLCDQQLFDTLAPVVEA
;
A
#
# COMPACT_ATOMS: atom_id res chain seq x y z
N MET A 1 -1.21 -62.86 31.00
CA MET A 1 -0.04 -62.14 31.52
C MET A 1 -0.16 -60.65 31.19
N ARG A 2 -0.19 -59.80 32.22
CA ARG A 2 0.13 -58.34 32.24
C ARG A 2 1.34 -58.20 33.18
N PRO A 3 2.20 -57.14 33.15
CA PRO A 3 1.83 -55.71 33.14
C PRO A 3 2.83 -54.84 32.30
N PRO A 4 3.07 -53.52 32.54
CA PRO A 4 2.19 -52.42 32.13
C PRO A 4 2.91 -51.19 31.50
N SER A 5 2.09 -50.27 30.95
CA SER A 5 2.19 -48.80 31.00
C SER A 5 3.55 -48.08 30.78
N GLY A 6 3.64 -47.37 29.66
CA GLY A 6 4.51 -46.21 29.47
C GLY A 6 3.74 -45.02 28.90
N ARG A 7 3.00 -44.30 29.73
CA ARG A 7 2.47 -42.96 29.40
C ARG A 7 3.63 -41.97 29.55
N SER A 8 4.07 -41.35 28.46
CA SER A 8 4.91 -40.15 28.56
C SER A 8 4.00 -38.96 28.80
N VAL A 9 4.09 -38.39 30.00
CA VAL A 9 3.39 -37.17 30.45
C VAL A 9 4.45 -36.12 30.69
N LEU A 10 4.48 -35.07 29.89
CA LEU A 10 5.18 -33.81 30.15
C LEU A 10 4.44 -32.67 29.40
N PRO A 11 4.49 -31.43 29.87
CA PRO A 11 4.04 -30.98 31.18
C PRO A 11 2.80 -30.06 31.03
N THR A 12 1.91 -30.12 32.01
CA THR A 12 0.81 -29.17 32.22
C THR A 12 1.38 -27.75 32.33
N PHE A 13 1.09 -26.90 31.35
CA PHE A 13 1.33 -25.46 31.46
C PHE A 13 0.29 -24.88 32.44
N ARG A 14 0.67 -24.80 33.71
CA ARG A 14 -0.08 -24.08 34.74
C ARG A 14 -0.12 -22.60 34.36
N GLY A 15 -1.34 -22.04 34.36
CA GLY A 15 -1.59 -20.64 34.08
C GLY A 15 -0.76 -19.71 34.97
N THR A 16 -0.16 -18.72 34.33
CA THR A 16 0.20 -17.46 34.97
C THR A 16 -0.79 -16.40 34.51
N ALA A 17 -1.43 -15.79 35.49
CA ALA A 17 -2.45 -14.78 35.37
C ALA A 17 -2.10 -13.66 34.38
N LEU A 18 -3.12 -13.20 33.65
CA LEU A 18 -3.21 -11.86 33.11
C LEU A 18 -2.92 -10.86 34.24
N LYS A 19 -1.69 -10.33 34.29
CA LYS A 19 -1.44 -9.09 35.02
C LYS A 19 -2.00 -7.96 34.16
N GLN A 20 -3.06 -7.34 34.68
CA GLN A 20 -3.53 -6.03 34.25
C GLN A 20 -2.33 -5.09 34.10
N ILE A 21 -2.24 -4.42 32.95
CA ILE A 21 -1.29 -3.33 32.75
C ILE A 21 -1.94 -2.08 33.37
N PRO A 22 -1.44 -1.55 34.50
CA PRO A 22 -1.87 -0.24 34.97
C PRO A 22 -1.33 0.83 34.03
N HIS A 23 -2.22 1.69 33.58
CA HIS A 23 -1.92 2.92 32.86
C HIS A 23 -1.28 3.89 33.85
N THR A 24 0.00 4.20 33.68
CA THR A 24 0.63 5.36 34.31
C THR A 24 1.28 6.21 33.23
N SER A 25 0.54 7.24 32.84
CA SER A 25 1.06 8.50 32.36
C SER A 25 2.20 8.97 33.28
N THR A 26 3.36 9.32 32.73
CA THR A 26 4.11 10.51 33.14
C THR A 26 5.27 10.76 32.18
N ASN A 27 5.18 11.91 31.54
CA ASN A 27 6.28 12.65 30.94
C ASN A 27 7.45 12.78 31.93
N SER A 28 8.69 12.66 31.43
CA SER A 28 9.79 13.62 31.63
C SER A 28 11.17 12.98 31.76
N HIS A 29 12.10 13.59 31.02
CA HIS A 29 13.47 13.90 31.43
C HIS A 29 14.54 12.80 31.40
N PHE A 30 15.16 12.68 30.22
CA PHE A 30 16.61 12.57 30.04
C PHE A 30 16.95 13.53 28.89
N GLY A 31 17.86 14.49 28.93
CA GLY A 31 18.76 15.07 29.92
C GLY A 31 19.40 16.27 29.21
N ASN A 32 19.68 17.35 29.93
CA ASN A 32 20.42 18.50 29.39
C ASN A 32 21.92 18.27 29.66
N PRO A 33 22.83 18.74 28.79
CA PRO A 33 23.71 19.79 29.30
C PRO A 33 24.03 20.88 28.28
N LEU A 34 23.76 22.13 28.69
CA LEU A 34 24.58 23.33 28.48
C LEU A 34 25.34 23.43 27.14
N THR A 35 24.81 24.24 26.22
CA THR A 35 25.39 25.57 25.88
C THR A 35 24.64 26.19 24.70
N LYS A 36 24.62 27.53 24.69
CA LYS A 36 24.12 28.44 23.65
C LYS A 36 22.66 28.90 23.82
N ASN A 37 22.53 29.95 24.63
CA ASN A 37 21.68 31.13 24.41
C ASN A 37 20.71 31.02 23.22
N TYR A 38 19.52 30.50 23.46
CA TYR A 38 18.37 30.84 22.63
C TYR A 38 17.65 32.00 23.31
N VAL A 39 17.92 33.20 22.82
CA VAL A 39 17.07 34.37 23.05
C VAL A 39 15.70 34.00 22.47
N HIS A 40 14.66 33.99 23.30
CA HIS A 40 13.29 33.94 22.80
C HIS A 40 12.98 35.28 22.12
N PRO A 41 12.74 35.34 20.79
CA PRO A 41 12.00 36.48 20.27
C PRO A 41 10.57 36.33 20.77
N SER A 42 10.18 37.18 21.73
CA SER A 42 8.78 37.48 21.97
C SER A 42 8.23 38.18 20.74
N SER A 43 7.70 37.40 19.81
CA SER A 43 6.92 37.94 18.70
C SER A 43 5.85 36.91 18.38
N SER A 44 4.61 37.36 18.58
CA SER A 44 3.36 36.69 18.26
C SER A 44 3.49 35.77 17.04
N PRO A 45 2.92 34.54 17.07
CA PRO A 45 2.97 33.65 15.92
C PRO A 45 2.22 34.31 14.76
N GLN A 46 2.95 34.80 13.76
CA GLN A 46 2.37 35.04 12.45
C GLN A 46 1.88 33.69 11.92
N PRO A 47 0.64 33.60 11.41
CA PRO A 47 0.19 32.44 10.67
C PRO A 47 0.96 32.42 9.34
N GLY A 48 2.09 31.72 9.31
CA GLY A 48 2.73 31.35 8.05
C GLY A 48 1.78 30.51 7.20
N PRO A 49 1.91 30.53 5.86
CA PRO A 49 1.08 29.71 5.00
C PRO A 49 1.36 28.24 5.31
N SER A 50 0.46 27.62 6.09
CA SER A 50 0.44 26.19 6.30
C SER A 50 0.44 25.51 4.93
N PRO A 51 1.34 24.53 4.66
CA PRO A 51 1.26 23.73 3.46
C PRO A 51 -0.11 23.06 3.46
N THR A 52 -1.02 23.64 2.69
CA THR A 52 -2.36 23.15 2.50
C THR A 52 -2.21 21.96 1.57
N TRP A 53 -1.86 20.81 2.16
CA TRP A 53 -2.09 19.53 1.52
C TRP A 53 -3.59 19.43 1.28
N LYS A 54 -4.03 19.93 0.13
CA LYS A 54 -5.37 19.68 -0.36
C LYS A 54 -5.37 18.21 -0.76
N PRO A 55 -6.15 17.34 -0.09
CA PRO A 55 -6.36 16.00 -0.60
C PRO A 55 -6.83 16.17 -2.04
N LEU A 56 -6.07 15.62 -3.00
CA LEU A 56 -6.43 15.65 -4.40
C LEU A 56 -7.88 15.20 -4.49
N ALA A 57 -8.76 16.10 -4.96
CA ALA A 57 -10.20 15.90 -4.94
C ALA A 57 -10.49 14.46 -5.35
N LYS A 58 -11.20 13.72 -4.50
CA LYS A 58 -11.63 12.35 -4.79
C LYS A 58 -12.28 12.42 -6.18
N PHE A 59 -11.62 11.92 -7.23
CA PHE A 59 -12.29 11.73 -8.52
C PHE A 59 -13.33 10.62 -8.33
N GLY A 60 -14.41 10.93 -7.61
CA GLY A 60 -15.64 10.17 -7.53
C GLY A 60 -16.55 10.68 -8.63
N GLY A 61 -16.11 10.50 -9.88
CA GLY A 61 -17.04 10.52 -10.99
C GLY A 61 -18.02 9.34 -10.85
N PRO A 62 -19.14 9.34 -11.57
CA PRO A 62 -20.07 8.23 -11.60
C PRO A 62 -19.32 6.92 -11.89
N LEU A 63 -19.53 5.89 -11.06
CA LEU A 63 -18.91 4.55 -11.15
C LEU A 63 -19.31 3.74 -12.40
N THR A 64 -19.74 4.42 -13.46
CA THR A 64 -20.32 3.85 -14.67
C THR A 64 -19.71 4.48 -15.92
N SER A 65 -18.47 4.97 -15.83
CA SER A 65 -17.68 5.23 -17.04
C SER A 65 -17.46 3.90 -17.75
N GLU A 66 -18.09 3.75 -18.92
CA GLU A 66 -17.81 2.68 -19.87
C GLU A 66 -16.28 2.59 -20.05
N LEU A 67 -15.67 1.56 -19.48
CA LEU A 67 -14.22 1.42 -19.52
C LEU A 67 -13.80 1.14 -20.96
N PRO A 68 -12.80 1.86 -21.49
CA PRO A 68 -12.35 1.65 -22.85
C PRO A 68 -11.79 0.24 -23.01
N LEU A 69 -11.94 -0.32 -24.21
CA LEU A 69 -11.51 -1.66 -24.53
C LEU A 69 -9.96 -1.73 -24.46
N PRO A 70 -9.35 -2.61 -23.64
CA PRO A 70 -7.91 -2.60 -23.44
C PRO A 70 -7.10 -2.79 -24.73
N SER A 71 -7.65 -3.52 -25.70
CA SER A 71 -7.01 -3.78 -26.99
C SER A 71 -6.75 -2.52 -27.83
N THR A 72 -7.53 -1.45 -27.62
CA THR A 72 -7.38 -0.20 -28.39
C THR A 72 -6.52 0.84 -27.69
N LEU A 73 -6.07 0.57 -26.45
CA LEU A 73 -5.31 1.52 -25.65
C LEU A 73 -3.82 1.50 -26.02
N ASP A 74 -3.21 2.68 -25.97
CA ASP A 74 -1.77 2.93 -25.93
C ASP A 74 -1.23 2.78 -24.50
N ALA A 75 0.08 2.97 -24.30
CA ALA A 75 0.74 2.77 -23.01
C ALA A 75 0.16 3.67 -21.90
N GLU A 76 0.03 4.97 -22.18
CA GLU A 76 -0.54 5.95 -21.24
C GLU A 76 -2.01 5.64 -20.93
N GLY A 77 -2.83 5.38 -21.95
CA GLY A 77 -4.23 5.02 -21.81
C GLY A 77 -4.41 3.74 -20.99
N LEU A 78 -3.51 2.76 -21.13
CA LEU A 78 -3.56 1.50 -20.40
C LEU A 78 -3.37 1.69 -18.89
N GLY A 79 -2.35 2.46 -18.49
CA GLY A 79 -2.07 2.76 -17.08
C GLY A 79 -3.21 3.54 -16.41
N HIS A 80 -3.79 4.49 -17.14
CA HIS A 80 -4.96 5.25 -16.68
C HIS A 80 -6.22 4.40 -16.59
N ALA A 81 -6.53 3.61 -17.62
CA ALA A 81 -7.70 2.73 -17.62
C ALA A 81 -7.64 1.69 -16.49
N ALA A 82 -6.47 1.12 -16.22
CA ALA A 82 -6.28 0.21 -15.09
C ALA A 82 -6.54 0.90 -13.74
N ASN A 83 -6.04 2.13 -13.55
CA ASN A 83 -6.32 2.89 -12.32
C ASN A 83 -7.79 3.24 -12.17
N THR A 84 -8.46 3.64 -13.25
CA THR A 84 -9.89 3.91 -13.24
C THR A 84 -10.67 2.64 -12.88
N ALA A 85 -10.36 1.50 -13.51
CA ALA A 85 -10.98 0.21 -13.19
C ALA A 85 -10.77 -0.21 -11.71
N ALA A 86 -9.58 0.00 -11.16
CA ALA A 86 -9.30 -0.27 -9.75
C ALA A 86 -10.10 0.65 -8.80
N ARG A 87 -10.30 1.91 -9.19
CA ARG A 87 -11.08 2.89 -8.43
C ARG A 87 -12.58 2.61 -8.50
N ASP A 88 -13.06 2.18 -9.65
CA ASP A 88 -14.44 1.79 -9.91
C ASP A 88 -14.78 0.42 -9.31
N ARG A 89 -13.82 -0.20 -8.61
CA ARG A 89 -13.96 -1.49 -7.92
C ARG A 89 -14.34 -2.63 -8.86
N VAL A 90 -13.83 -2.61 -10.09
CA VAL A 90 -13.94 -3.74 -11.01
C VAL A 90 -13.32 -4.96 -10.33
N LYS A 91 -14.12 -6.02 -10.16
CA LYS A 91 -13.69 -7.24 -9.47
C LYS A 91 -12.46 -7.83 -10.15
N GLY A 92 -11.53 -8.37 -9.37
CA GLY A 92 -10.34 -9.04 -9.89
C GLY A 92 -10.64 -10.25 -10.80
N THR A 93 -11.83 -10.85 -10.67
CA THR A 93 -12.32 -11.93 -11.55
C THR A 93 -12.84 -11.43 -12.90
N SER A 94 -12.88 -10.12 -13.13
CA SER A 94 -13.32 -9.55 -14.40
C SER A 94 -12.33 -9.91 -15.52
N PRO A 95 -12.79 -10.33 -16.70
CA PRO A 95 -11.91 -10.58 -17.85
C PRO A 95 -11.17 -9.31 -18.31
N TYR A 96 -11.64 -8.14 -17.89
CA TYR A 96 -11.00 -6.85 -18.16
C TYR A 96 -9.54 -6.80 -17.68
N TRP A 97 -9.24 -7.35 -16.50
CA TRP A 97 -7.88 -7.37 -15.95
C TRP A 97 -6.94 -8.24 -16.77
N GLN A 98 -7.46 -9.36 -17.27
CA GLN A 98 -6.70 -10.25 -18.16
C GLN A 98 -6.41 -9.54 -19.49
N GLN A 99 -7.39 -8.84 -20.08
CA GLN A 99 -7.18 -8.06 -21.30
C GLN A 99 -6.17 -6.91 -21.11
N LEU A 100 -6.20 -6.23 -19.96
CA LEU A 100 -5.19 -5.22 -19.60
C LEU A 100 -3.79 -5.82 -19.53
N LYS A 101 -3.65 -6.99 -18.88
CA LYS A 101 -2.38 -7.71 -18.80
C LYS A 101 -1.86 -8.08 -20.19
N ASP A 102 -2.71 -8.72 -21.00
CA ASP A 102 -2.31 -9.21 -22.33
C ASP A 102 -1.87 -8.05 -23.23
N ARG A 103 -2.59 -6.91 -23.16
CA ARG A 103 -2.17 -5.70 -23.85
C ARG A 103 -0.85 -5.16 -23.32
N ALA A 104 -0.69 -5.07 -22.00
CA ALA A 104 0.54 -4.57 -21.36
C ALA A 104 1.76 -5.38 -21.79
N LEU A 105 1.65 -6.71 -21.79
CA LEU A 105 2.72 -7.59 -22.26
C LEU A 105 3.05 -7.37 -23.74
N ALA A 106 2.05 -7.10 -24.58
CA ALA A 106 2.25 -6.84 -26.01
C ALA A 106 2.95 -5.50 -26.30
N ILE A 107 2.75 -4.48 -25.45
CA ILE A 107 3.34 -3.14 -25.63
C ILE A 107 4.45 -2.81 -24.63
N ALA A 108 4.85 -3.76 -23.78
CA ALA A 108 5.81 -3.55 -22.70
C ALA A 108 7.09 -2.80 -23.11
N PRO A 109 7.73 -3.07 -24.27
CA PRO A 109 8.92 -2.33 -24.69
C PRO A 109 8.69 -0.84 -25.01
N ALA A 110 7.45 -0.46 -25.26
CA ALA A 110 7.05 0.91 -25.59
C ALA A 110 6.41 1.65 -24.39
N MET A 111 6.27 0.99 -23.24
CA MET A 111 5.70 1.61 -22.04
C MET A 111 6.74 2.47 -21.33
N GLU A 112 6.33 3.67 -20.93
CA GLU A 112 7.16 4.50 -20.07
C GLU A 112 7.13 3.98 -18.61
N PRO A 113 8.19 4.22 -17.81
CA PRO A 113 8.25 3.81 -16.40
C PRO A 113 7.03 4.27 -15.59
N ARG A 114 6.52 5.47 -15.90
CA ARG A 114 5.33 6.06 -15.28
C ARG A 114 4.08 5.21 -15.51
N ASP A 115 3.86 4.74 -16.74
CA ASP A 115 2.68 3.96 -17.11
C ASP A 115 2.74 2.55 -16.52
N CYS A 116 3.94 1.96 -16.51
CA CYS A 116 4.21 0.69 -15.82
C CYS A 116 3.86 0.81 -14.32
N ALA A 117 4.33 1.86 -13.65
CA ALA A 117 4.03 2.10 -12.23
C ALA A 117 2.53 2.26 -11.97
N LEU A 118 1.81 2.98 -12.85
CA LEU A 118 0.36 3.14 -12.76
C LEU A 118 -0.36 1.80 -12.91
N LEU A 119 0.02 0.99 -13.90
CA LEU A 119 -0.55 -0.32 -14.14
C LEU A 119 -0.30 -1.27 -12.96
N LEU A 120 0.95 -1.40 -12.51
CA LEU A 120 1.31 -2.28 -11.39
C LEU A 120 0.63 -1.86 -10.07
N ASN A 121 0.49 -0.56 -9.83
CA ASN A 121 -0.27 -0.04 -8.69
C ASN A 121 -1.77 -0.40 -8.78
N ALA A 122 -2.36 -0.39 -9.97
CA ALA A 122 -3.74 -0.82 -10.14
C ALA A 122 -3.91 -2.32 -9.81
N PHE A 123 -3.01 -3.16 -10.31
CA PHE A 123 -2.99 -4.61 -10.03
C PHE A 123 -2.81 -4.91 -8.54
N SER A 124 -1.91 -4.19 -7.85
CA SER A 124 -1.69 -4.38 -6.41
C SER A 124 -2.94 -4.02 -5.59
N ARG A 125 -3.67 -2.96 -5.97
CA ARG A 125 -4.91 -2.53 -5.29
C ARG A 125 -6.04 -3.55 -5.40
N VAL A 126 -6.13 -4.27 -6.51
CA VAL A 126 -7.10 -5.36 -6.69
C VAL A 126 -6.56 -6.72 -6.26
N ARG A 127 -5.34 -6.76 -5.68
CA ARG A 127 -4.65 -7.96 -5.20
C ARG A 127 -4.45 -9.02 -6.29
N LEU A 128 -4.21 -8.57 -7.52
CA LEU A 128 -3.83 -9.43 -8.63
C LEU A 128 -2.30 -9.40 -8.75
N CYS A 129 -1.67 -10.55 -8.49
CA CYS A 129 -0.24 -10.75 -8.70
C CYS A 129 -0.06 -11.73 -9.85
N ASP A 130 0.44 -11.23 -10.98
CA ASP A 130 0.80 -12.05 -12.14
C ASP A 130 2.31 -12.01 -12.31
N GLN A 131 2.97 -13.13 -12.02
CA GLN A 131 4.44 -13.19 -11.99
C GLN A 131 5.06 -12.73 -13.31
N GLN A 132 4.49 -13.16 -14.44
CA GLN A 132 5.00 -12.80 -15.77
C GLN A 132 4.91 -11.29 -16.03
N LEU A 133 3.79 -10.66 -15.67
CA LEU A 133 3.62 -9.22 -15.82
C LEU A 133 4.65 -8.44 -15.01
N PHE A 134 4.86 -8.82 -13.74
CA PHE A 134 5.82 -8.15 -12.87
C PHE A 134 7.25 -8.35 -13.34
N ASP A 135 7.64 -9.57 -13.73
CA ASP A 135 9.00 -9.85 -14.23
C ASP A 135 9.29 -9.10 -15.55
N THR A 136 8.26 -8.88 -16.37
CA THR A 136 8.40 -8.15 -17.64
C THR A 136 8.52 -6.64 -17.42
N LEU A 137 7.74 -6.06 -16.50
CA LEU A 137 7.66 -4.61 -16.31
C LEU A 137 8.62 -4.06 -15.25
N ALA A 138 9.07 -4.88 -14.29
CA ALA A 138 9.98 -4.43 -13.24
C ALA A 138 11.28 -3.79 -13.78
N PRO A 139 11.97 -4.35 -14.79
CA PRO A 139 13.18 -3.74 -15.35
C PRO A 139 12.92 -2.37 -15.99
N VAL A 140 11.71 -2.13 -16.50
CA VAL A 140 11.33 -0.85 -17.13
C VAL A 140 11.17 0.26 -16.09
N VAL A 141 10.79 -0.09 -14.86
CA VAL A 141 10.59 0.89 -13.77
C VAL A 141 11.90 1.24 -13.06
N GLU A 142 12.90 0.36 -13.10
CA GLU A 142 14.22 0.59 -12.50
C GLU A 142 15.16 1.44 -13.38
N ALA A 143 14.87 1.53 -14.68
CA ALA A 143 15.66 2.27 -15.67
C ALA A 143 15.45 3.80 -15.59
#